data_AF-A0A7K3Y4Q3-F1
#
_entry.id   AF-A0A7K3Y4Q3-F1
#
_cell.length_a   1.000
_cell.length_b   1.000
_cell.length_c   1.000
_cell.angle_alpha   90.00
_cell.angle_beta   90.00
_cell.angle_gamma   90.00
#
_symmetry.space_group_name_H-M   'P 1'
#
loop_
_entity.id
_entity.type
_entity.pdbx_description
1 polymer ?
#
loop_
_entity_poly.entity_id
_entity_poly.type
_entity_poly.pdbx_seq_one_letter_code
_entity_poly.pdbx_strand_id
1 'polypeptide(L)'
;MTGGNEGDYCTVCGGIKPEAIKTRTILVDGKATGINQLDVIIDGVRKLRLDDDTAVRAELLRRAGAFNYIPTKKKEAYSDALMQEYRAASG
;
A
#
# COMPACT_ATOMS: atom_id res chain seq x y z
N MET A 1 -10.02 24.89 24.44
CA MET A 1 -9.13 23.73 24.24
C MET A 1 -9.86 22.75 23.33
N THR A 2 -9.55 22.74 22.04
CA THR A 2 -10.21 21.88 21.06
C THR A 2 -9.47 20.54 21.01
N GLY A 3 -9.91 19.58 21.83
CA GLY A 3 -9.45 18.18 21.74
C GLY A 3 -10.02 17.54 20.49
N GLY A 4 -9.30 17.66 19.38
CA GLY A 4 -9.72 17.15 18.08
C GLY A 4 -9.46 15.65 17.95
N ASN A 5 -10.53 14.90 17.72
CA ASN A 5 -10.59 13.56 17.11
C ASN A 5 -9.60 12.52 17.66
N GLU A 6 -9.90 11.98 18.83
CA GLU A 6 -9.44 10.64 19.21
C GLU A 6 -9.98 9.66 18.14
N GLY A 7 -9.07 8.95 17.45
CA GLY A 7 -9.39 8.10 16.31
C GLY A 7 -10.47 7.03 16.57
N ASP A 8 -10.92 6.37 15.50
CA ASP A 8 -11.97 5.35 15.59
C ASP A 8 -11.41 4.03 16.18
N TYR A 9 -11.31 3.99 17.50
CA TYR A 9 -10.77 2.86 18.27
C TYR A 9 -11.88 1.90 18.71
N CYS A 10 -11.51 0.63 18.84
CA CYS A 10 -12.35 -0.43 19.40
C CYS A 10 -12.64 -0.12 20.88
N THR A 11 -13.92 -0.04 21.24
CA THR A 11 -14.35 0.26 22.61
C THR A 11 -14.10 -0.90 23.59
N VAL A 12 -13.78 -2.09 23.09
CA VAL A 12 -13.52 -3.28 23.91
C VAL A 12 -12.04 -3.38 24.29
N CYS A 13 -11.11 -3.20 23.36
CA CYS A 13 -9.68 -3.40 23.58
C CYS A 13 -8.81 -2.15 23.39
N GLY A 14 -9.39 -1.02 22.94
CA GLY A 14 -8.66 0.21 22.63
C GLY A 14 -7.80 0.15 21.36
N GLY A 15 -7.78 -0.97 20.64
CA GLY A 15 -7.08 -1.11 19.35
C GLY A 15 -7.78 -0.40 18.20
N ILE A 16 -7.12 -0.29 17.04
CA ILE A 16 -7.78 0.20 15.81
C ILE A 16 -8.87 -0.79 15.39
N LYS A 17 -10.05 -0.28 15.02
CA LYS A 17 -11.15 -1.11 14.52
C LYS A 17 -10.72 -1.88 13.25
N PRO A 18 -10.99 -3.20 13.15
CA PRO A 18 -10.61 -4.00 11.98
C PRO A 18 -11.11 -3.43 10.65
N GLU A 19 -12.30 -2.82 10.64
CA GLU A 19 -12.92 -2.24 9.44
C GLU A 19 -12.16 -1.02 8.91
N ALA A 20 -11.34 -0.37 9.76
CA ALA A 20 -10.48 0.73 9.35
C ALA A 20 -9.12 0.25 8.78
N ILE A 21 -8.81 -1.05 8.85
CA ILE A 21 -7.54 -1.61 8.38
C ILE A 21 -7.58 -1.76 6.86
N LYS A 22 -6.81 -0.94 6.16
CA LYS A 22 -6.69 -0.93 4.69
C LYS A 22 -5.51 -1.77 4.17
N THR A 23 -5.14 -2.82 4.90
CA THR A 23 -4.02 -3.69 4.54
C THR A 23 -4.49 -4.78 3.60
N ARG A 24 -3.87 -4.89 2.42
CA ARG A 24 -4.08 -6.01 1.49
C ARG A 24 -2.90 -6.95 1.52
N THR A 25 -3.15 -8.25 1.35
CA THR A 25 -2.10 -9.26 1.23
C THR A 25 -1.81 -9.54 -0.23
N ILE A 26 -0.53 -9.48 -0.60
CA ILE A 26 -0.04 -9.77 -1.96
C ILE A 26 1.10 -10.80 -1.87
N LEU A 27 1.49 -11.40 -2.99
CA LEU A 27 2.65 -12.28 -3.04
C LEU A 27 3.88 -11.49 -3.47
N VAL A 28 4.85 -11.37 -2.58
CA VAL A 28 6.18 -10.84 -2.90
C VAL A 28 7.17 -12.00 -2.86
N ASP A 29 7.76 -12.34 -4.01
CA ASP A 29 8.71 -13.48 -4.10
C ASP A 29 8.11 -14.79 -3.53
N GLY A 30 6.85 -15.05 -3.89
CA GLY A 30 6.08 -16.21 -3.42
C GLY A 30 5.62 -16.14 -1.96
N LYS A 31 5.92 -15.07 -1.22
CA LYS A 31 5.55 -14.93 0.19
C LYS A 31 4.37 -13.97 0.38
N ALA A 32 3.36 -14.43 1.12
CA ALA A 32 2.25 -13.59 1.54
C ALA A 32 2.75 -12.42 2.39
N THR A 33 2.51 -11.20 1.90
CA THR A 33 3.02 -9.95 2.48
C THR A 33 1.87 -8.96 2.58
N GLY A 34 1.64 -8.43 3.78
CA GLY A 34 0.67 -7.37 4.00
C GLY A 34 1.24 -6.01 3.56
N ILE A 35 0.51 -5.31 2.69
CA ILE A 35 0.82 -3.96 2.25
C ILE A 35 -0.29 -3.02 2.74
N ASN A 36 0.08 -2.14 3.66
CA ASN A 36 -0.79 -1.10 4.16
C ASN A 36 -1.08 -0.07 3.06
N GLN A 37 -2.35 0.34 2.96
CA GLN A 37 -2.83 1.37 2.03
C GLN A 37 -2.65 1.04 0.53
N LEU A 38 -2.55 -0.24 0.16
CA LEU A 38 -2.25 -0.63 -1.22
C LEU A 38 -3.23 -0.02 -2.25
N ASP A 39 -4.53 -0.05 -1.98
CA ASP A 39 -5.53 0.49 -2.92
C ASP A 39 -5.39 2.01 -3.07
N VAL A 40 -5.17 2.73 -1.96
CA VAL A 40 -4.92 4.19 -1.97
C VAL A 40 -3.65 4.52 -2.76
N ILE A 41 -2.60 3.71 -2.62
CA ILE A 41 -1.36 3.85 -3.37
C ILE A 41 -1.64 3.67 -4.87
N ILE A 42 -2.26 2.57 -5.27
CA ILE A 42 -2.56 2.24 -6.67
C ILE A 42 -3.42 3.34 -7.31
N ASP A 43 -4.52 3.72 -6.69
CA ASP A 43 -5.41 4.80 -7.16
C ASP A 43 -4.64 6.12 -7.33
N GLY A 44 -3.79 6.41 -6.36
CA GLY A 44 -2.95 7.60 -6.37
C GLY A 44 -1.93 7.61 -7.51
N VAL A 45 -1.34 6.47 -7.87
CA VAL A 45 -0.41 6.35 -9.00
C VAL A 45 -1.15 6.45 -10.33
N ARG A 46 -2.32 5.81 -10.46
CA ARG A 46 -3.16 5.88 -11.68
C ARG A 46 -3.53 7.31 -12.06
N LYS A 47 -3.87 8.12 -11.05
CA LYS A 47 -4.23 9.54 -11.25
C LYS A 47 -3.10 10.38 -11.84
N LEU A 48 -1.84 9.94 -11.71
CA LEU A 48 -0.70 10.63 -12.32
C LEU A 48 -0.60 10.41 -13.83
N ARG A 49 -1.26 9.37 -14.37
CA ARG A 49 -1.21 9.02 -15.81
C ARG A 49 0.22 8.97 -16.35
N LEU A 50 1.10 8.25 -15.66
CA LEU A 50 2.49 8.08 -16.07
C LEU A 50 2.58 7.27 -17.36
N ASP A 51 3.52 7.65 -18.23
CA ASP A 51 3.57 7.18 -19.62
C ASP A 51 4.24 5.81 -19.80
N ASP A 52 5.00 5.34 -18.80
CA ASP A 52 5.74 4.08 -18.88
C ASP A 52 5.79 3.31 -17.56
N ASP A 53 6.03 1.99 -17.68
CA ASP A 53 6.09 1.06 -16.55
C ASP A 53 7.22 1.36 -15.56
N THR A 54 8.32 1.95 -16.01
CA THR A 54 9.46 2.28 -15.13
C THR A 54 9.07 3.40 -14.19
N ALA A 55 8.42 4.46 -14.70
CA ALA A 55 7.88 5.55 -13.91
C ALA A 55 6.80 5.06 -12.93
N VAL A 56 5.89 4.20 -13.38
CA VAL A 56 4.86 3.59 -12.52
C VAL A 56 5.48 2.80 -11.37
N ARG A 57 6.43 1.91 -11.67
CA ARG A 57 7.14 1.10 -10.66
C ARG A 57 7.89 1.96 -9.65
N ALA A 58 8.59 2.99 -10.11
CA ALA A 58 9.30 3.91 -9.24
C ALA A 58 8.35 4.62 -8.27
N GLU A 59 7.21 5.11 -8.76
CA GLU A 59 6.22 5.79 -7.92
C GLU A 59 5.51 4.82 -6.95
N LEU A 60 5.15 3.62 -7.40
CA LEU A 60 4.58 2.58 -6.54
C LEU A 60 5.51 2.25 -5.38
N LEU A 61 6.81 2.02 -5.66
CA LEU A 61 7.81 1.77 -4.63
C LEU A 61 7.97 2.95 -3.67
N ARG A 62 8.00 4.18 -4.20
CA ARG A 62 8.15 5.39 -3.38
C ARG A 62 6.99 5.54 -2.40
N ARG A 63 5.74 5.36 -2.86
CA ARG A 63 4.55 5.48 -2.01
C ARG A 63 4.39 4.29 -1.07
N ALA A 64 4.61 3.07 -1.53
CA ALA A 64 4.58 1.88 -0.69
C ALA A 64 5.61 1.98 0.44
N GLY A 65 6.83 2.43 0.13
CA GLY A 65 7.90 2.62 1.12
C GLY A 65 7.63 3.72 2.16
N ALA A 66 6.68 4.62 1.92
CA ALA A 66 6.27 5.64 2.90
C ALA A 66 5.40 5.05 4.02
N PHE A 67 4.70 3.95 3.76
CA PHE A 67 3.78 3.31 4.72
C PHE A 67 4.22 1.90 5.13
N ASN A 68 5.17 1.30 4.42
CA ASN A 68 5.58 -0.09 4.58
C ASN A 68 7.11 -0.19 4.59
N TYR A 69 7.64 -1.15 5.33
CA TYR A 69 9.06 -1.49 5.26
C TYR A 69 9.34 -2.30 3.98
N ILE A 70 10.22 -1.79 3.12
CA ILE A 70 10.71 -2.48 1.93
C ILE A 70 12.21 -2.73 2.10
N PRO A 71 12.66 -3.98 2.31
CA PRO A 71 14.08 -4.28 2.40
C PRO A 71 14.79 -3.92 1.10
N THR A 72 15.93 -3.23 1.17
CA THR A 72 16.70 -2.81 -0.01
C THR A 72 17.02 -4.00 -0.94
N LYS A 73 17.35 -5.16 -0.37
CA LYS A 73 17.67 -6.41 -1.10
C LYS A 73 16.46 -7.04 -1.82
N LYS A 74 15.24 -6.60 -1.51
CA LYS A 74 13.99 -7.13 -2.06
C LYS A 74 13.22 -6.08 -2.88
N LYS A 75 13.83 -4.91 -3.12
CA LYS A 75 13.17 -3.79 -3.82
C LYS A 75 12.60 -4.18 -5.18
N GLU A 76 13.31 -5.00 -5.95
CA GLU A 76 12.85 -5.50 -7.25
C GLU A 76 11.64 -6.44 -7.12
N ALA A 77 11.69 -7.42 -6.22
CA ALA A 77 10.55 -8.30 -5.95
C ALA A 77 9.29 -7.53 -5.50
N TYR A 78 9.46 -6.48 -4.68
CA TYR A 78 8.36 -5.57 -4.32
C TYR A 78 7.87 -4.77 -5.54
N SER A 79 8.78 -4.29 -6.40
CA SER A 79 8.43 -3.60 -7.64
C SER A 79 7.51 -4.45 -8.51
N ASP A 80 7.86 -5.73 -8.71
CA ASP A 80 7.10 -6.67 -9.52
C ASP A 80 5.74 -6.98 -8.94
N ALA A 81 5.69 -7.29 -7.64
CA ALA A 81 4.44 -7.58 -6.95
C ALA A 81 3.49 -6.37 -6.98
N LEU A 82 3.98 -5.16 -6.70
CA LEU A 82 3.17 -3.94 -6.75
C LEU A 82 2.69 -3.65 -8.18
N MET A 83 3.53 -3.87 -9.19
CA MET A 83 3.15 -3.66 -10.59
C MET A 83 2.07 -4.67 -11.04
N GLN A 84 2.15 -5.92 -10.58
CA GLN A 84 1.13 -6.93 -10.84
C GLN A 84 -0.23 -6.49 -10.31
N GLU A 85 -0.28 -6.01 -9.06
CA GLU A 85 -1.52 -5.50 -8.46
C GLU A 85 -2.03 -4.23 -9.14
N TYR A 86 -1.12 -3.31 -9.50
CA TYR A 86 -1.46 -2.12 -10.26
C TYR A 86 -2.13 -2.45 -11.59
N ARG A 87 -1.66 -3.48 -12.30
CA ARG A 87 -2.25 -3.93 -13.57
C ARG A 87 -3.55 -4.71 -13.35
N ALA A 88 -3.62 -5.54 -12.30
CA ALA A 88 -4.81 -6.34 -11.98
C ALA A 88 -6.03 -5.47 -11.63
N ALA A 89 -5.81 -4.33 -10.99
CA ALA A 89 -6.88 -3.37 -10.70
C ALA A 89 -7.45 -2.67 -11.97
N SER A 90 -6.90 -2.94 -13.18
CA SER A 90 -7.38 -2.35 -14.45
C SER A 90 -8.48 -3.17 -15.12
N GLY A 91 -8.94 -4.24 -14.46
CA GLY A 91 -10.08 -5.08 -14.90
C GLY A 91 -11.39 -4.62 -14.29
#